data_AF-A0A528IQ08-F1
#
_entry.id   AF-A0A528IQ08-F1
#
_cell.length_a   1.000
_cell.length_b   1.000
_cell.length_c   1.000
_cell.angle_alpha   90.00
_cell.angle_beta   90.00
_cell.angle_gamma   90.00
#
_symmetry.space_group_name_H-M   'P 1'
#
loop_
_entity.id
_entity.type
_entity.pdbx_description
1 polymer ?
#
loop_
_entity_poly.entity_id
_entity_poly.type
_entity_poly.pdbx_seq_one_letter_code
_entity_poly.pdbx_strand_id
1 'polypeptide(L)'
;AYKGALMVDDDEMYSSFQRCADLGALPLVHAENGDVVAALSQKLLAAGNNGPEGHAYSRPPEVEGEATNRAIMIADMAGVPLYVVHVSC
;
A
#
# COMPACT_ATOMS: atom_id res chain seq x y z
N ALA A 1 -2.81 0.93 1.40
CA ALA A 1 -4.19 1.41 1.62
C ALA A 1 -4.46 1.65 3.11
N TYR A 2 -5.65 2.15 3.46
CA TYR A 2 -6.19 2.26 4.84
C TYR A 2 -5.57 3.30 5.78
N LYS A 3 -5.29 4.51 5.27
CA LYS A 3 -4.86 5.64 6.12
C LYS A 3 -5.85 5.87 7.27
N GLY A 4 -5.34 5.98 8.49
CA GLY A 4 -6.13 6.20 9.69
C GLY A 4 -6.78 4.94 10.29
N ALA A 5 -6.47 3.75 9.77
CA ALA A 5 -6.94 2.47 10.31
C ALA A 5 -5.83 1.43 10.43
N LEU A 6 -5.22 1.01 9.31
CA LEU A 6 -4.25 -0.09 9.27
C LEU A 6 -2.95 0.25 8.53
N MET A 7 -2.89 1.39 7.85
CA MET A 7 -1.70 1.81 7.11
C MET A 7 -0.52 2.02 8.07
N VAL A 8 0.62 1.46 7.70
CA VAL A 8 1.94 1.78 8.26
C VAL A 8 2.67 2.74 7.32
N ASP A 9 3.61 3.51 7.85
CA ASP A 9 4.54 4.30 7.03
C ASP A 9 5.81 3.51 6.65
N ASP A 10 6.71 4.16 5.91
CA ASP A 10 7.93 3.52 5.41
C ASP A 10 8.94 3.19 6.51
N ASP A 11 8.99 3.98 7.60
CA ASP A 11 9.90 3.74 8.73
C ASP A 11 9.46 2.52 9.55
N GLU A 12 8.14 2.44 9.80
CA GLU A 12 7.50 1.29 10.42
C GLU A 12 7.66 0.02 9.55
N MET A 13 7.46 0.14 8.22
CA MET A 13 7.64 -0.97 7.29
C MET A 13 9.08 -1.48 7.27
N TYR A 14 10.06 -0.59 7.17
CA TYR A 14 11.48 -0.97 7.16
C TYR A 14 11.88 -1.68 8.47
N SER A 15 11.49 -1.11 9.61
CA SER A 15 11.72 -1.71 10.93
C SER A 15 11.06 -3.08 11.06
N SER A 16 9.82 -3.23 10.57
CA SER A 16 9.12 -4.52 10.57
C SER A 16 9.78 -5.54 9.64
N PHE A 17 10.29 -5.12 8.49
CA PHE A 17 10.94 -6.02 7.53
C PHE A 17 12.29 -6.53 8.04
N GLN A 18 13.08 -5.67 8.69
CA GLN A 18 14.28 -6.10 9.40
C GLN A 18 13.93 -7.16 10.46
N ARG A 19 12.83 -6.97 11.20
CA ARG A 19 12.36 -7.96 12.17
C ARG A 19 11.94 -9.27 11.51
N CYS A 20 11.29 -9.23 10.34
CA CYS A 20 10.97 -10.44 9.58
C CYS A 20 12.22 -11.18 9.13
N ALA A 21 13.26 -10.46 8.66
CA ALA A 21 14.54 -11.04 8.28
C ALA A 21 15.19 -11.80 9.46
N ASP A 22 15.26 -11.18 10.64
CA ASP A 22 15.80 -11.80 11.86
C ASP A 22 15.08 -13.09 12.26
N LEU A 23 13.78 -13.18 11.96
CA LEU A 23 12.92 -14.30 12.32
C LEU A 23 12.82 -15.37 11.23
N GLY A 24 13.35 -15.14 10.03
CA GLY A 24 13.10 -15.99 8.88
C GLY A 24 11.64 -16.00 8.43
N ALA A 25 10.91 -14.92 8.68
CA ALA A 25 9.51 -14.76 8.30
C ALA A 25 9.39 -14.08 6.92
N LEU A 26 8.25 -14.30 6.25
CA LEU A 26 7.92 -13.69 4.96
C LEU A 26 6.91 -12.55 5.16
N PRO A 27 7.29 -11.26 5.00
CA PRO A 27 6.33 -10.17 5.01
C PRO A 27 5.38 -10.22 3.81
N LEU A 28 4.10 -9.99 4.08
CA LEU A 28 3.05 -9.83 3.09
C LEU A 28 2.59 -8.38 3.05
N VAL A 29 2.41 -7.81 1.85
CA VAL A 29 2.04 -6.39 1.68
C VAL A 29 0.82 -6.24 0.80
N HIS A 30 -0.20 -5.56 1.33
CA HIS A 30 -1.26 -4.90 0.56
C HIS A 30 -0.70 -3.59 -0.01
N ALA A 31 -0.34 -3.59 -1.30
CA ALA A 31 0.38 -2.49 -1.91
C ALA A 31 -0.53 -1.52 -2.68
N GLU A 32 -1.05 -0.49 -2.00
CA GLU A 32 -1.67 0.69 -2.64
C GLU A 32 -1.23 1.94 -1.87
N ASN A 33 -0.93 3.04 -2.55
CA ASN A 33 -0.58 4.30 -1.88
C ASN A 33 -1.77 4.84 -1.08
N GLY A 34 -1.74 4.67 0.26
CA GLY A 34 -2.88 4.98 1.11
C GLY A 34 -3.20 6.47 1.24
N ASP A 35 -2.19 7.34 1.11
CA ASP A 35 -2.37 8.79 1.12
C ASP A 35 -3.12 9.27 -0.13
N VAL A 36 -2.68 8.82 -1.30
CA VAL A 36 -3.30 9.17 -2.58
C VAL A 36 -4.72 8.62 -2.65
N VAL A 37 -4.93 7.36 -2.25
CA VAL A 37 -6.28 6.76 -2.20
C VAL A 37 -7.21 7.55 -1.28
N ALA A 38 -6.75 7.96 -0.09
CA ALA A 38 -7.56 8.75 0.83
C ALA A 38 -7.93 10.12 0.23
N ALA A 39 -6.98 10.81 -0.39
CA ALA A 39 -7.21 12.11 -1.02
C ALA A 39 -8.19 12.02 -2.21
N LEU A 40 -8.02 11.02 -3.08
CA LEU A 40 -8.91 10.81 -4.23
C LEU A 40 -10.32 10.41 -3.78
N SER A 41 -10.43 9.57 -2.75
CA SER A 41 -11.73 9.20 -2.16
C SER A 41 -12.48 10.44 -1.66
N GLN A 42 -11.81 11.29 -0.88
CA GLN A 42 -12.40 12.54 -0.39
C GLN A 42 -12.80 13.48 -1.53
N LYS A 43 -11.95 13.61 -2.56
CA LYS A 43 -12.25 14.43 -3.75
C LYS A 43 -13.50 13.95 -4.49
N LEU A 44 -13.65 12.65 -4.71
CA LEU A 44 -14.79 12.08 -5.42
C LEU A 44 -16.09 12.27 -4.63
N LEU A 45 -16.06 12.01 -3.32
CA LEU A 45 -17.19 12.25 -2.44
C LEU A 45 -17.61 13.73 -2.42
N ALA A 46 -16.65 14.66 -2.33
CA ALA A 46 -16.91 16.10 -2.38
C ALA A 46 -17.48 16.56 -3.73
N ALA A 47 -17.14 15.87 -4.82
CA ALA A 47 -17.71 16.11 -6.15
C ALA A 47 -19.07 15.44 -6.37
N GLY A 48 -19.63 14.76 -5.35
CA GLY A 48 -20.91 14.05 -5.43
C GLY A 48 -20.84 12.70 -6.13
N ASN A 49 -19.63 12.20 -6.46
CA ASN A 49 -19.44 10.85 -6.99
C ASN A 49 -19.37 9.86 -5.83
N ASN A 50 -20.54 9.41 -5.39
CA ASN A 50 -20.74 8.51 -4.25
C ASN A 50 -21.29 7.13 -4.65
N GLY A 51 -21.32 6.82 -5.94
CA GLY A 51 -21.65 5.48 -6.45
C GLY A 51 -20.52 4.48 -6.24
N PRO A 52 -20.80 3.17 -6.41
CA PRO A 52 -19.79 2.11 -6.24
C PRO A 52 -18.58 2.26 -7.18
N GLU A 53 -18.77 2.83 -8.37
CA GLU A 53 -17.73 3.14 -9.34
C GLU A 53 -16.66 4.10 -8.78
N GLY A 54 -17.06 4.98 -7.85
CA GLY A 54 -16.14 5.87 -7.14
C GLY A 54 -15.06 5.11 -6.36
N HIS A 55 -15.35 3.86 -5.94
CA HIS A 55 -14.35 3.00 -5.32
C HIS A 55 -13.18 2.76 -6.25
N ALA A 56 -13.42 2.31 -7.48
CA ALA A 56 -12.38 2.06 -8.48
C ALA A 56 -11.68 3.37 -8.91
N TYR A 57 -12.45 4.43 -9.14
CA TYR A 57 -11.88 5.73 -9.54
C TYR A 57 -10.97 6.36 -8.48
N SER A 58 -11.16 6.02 -7.20
CA SER A 58 -10.32 6.53 -6.10
C SER A 58 -8.95 5.86 -5.98
N ARG A 59 -8.71 4.77 -6.73
CA ARG A 59 -7.54 3.89 -6.61
C ARG A 59 -7.05 3.42 -7.99
N PRO A 60 -6.71 4.34 -8.90
CA PRO A 60 -6.27 3.94 -10.23
C PRO A 60 -4.99 3.08 -10.15
N PRO A 61 -4.73 2.16 -11.10
CA PRO A 61 -3.63 1.19 -11.05
C PRO A 61 -2.26 1.73 -10.67
N GLU A 62 -1.98 3.00 -10.99
CA GLU A 62 -0.72 3.66 -10.66
C GLU A 62 -0.45 3.73 -9.15
N VAL A 63 -1.49 3.77 -8.31
CA VAL A 63 -1.30 3.76 -6.85
C VAL A 63 -0.88 2.38 -6.33
N GLU A 64 -1.26 1.29 -7.03
CA GLU A 64 -0.80 -0.07 -6.77
C GLU A 64 0.64 -0.24 -7.23
N GLY A 65 0.94 0.20 -8.46
CA GLY A 65 2.29 0.13 -9.03
C GLY A 65 3.34 0.88 -8.20
N GLU A 66 3.03 2.11 -7.76
CA GLU A 66 3.93 2.89 -6.90
C GLU A 66 4.22 2.17 -5.57
N ALA A 67 3.18 1.77 -4.85
CA ALA A 67 3.33 1.15 -3.55
C ALA A 67 4.01 -0.22 -3.63
N THR A 68 3.78 -0.96 -4.72
CA THR A 68 4.46 -2.23 -5.00
C THR A 68 5.95 -1.98 -5.20
N ASN A 69 6.33 -1.02 -6.05
CA ASN A 69 7.72 -0.66 -6.26
C ASN A 69 8.41 -0.23 -4.96
N ARG A 70 7.76 0.62 -4.16
CA ARG A 70 8.30 1.08 -2.88
C ARG A 70 8.48 -0.06 -1.88
N ALA A 71 7.51 -0.96 -1.73
CA ALA A 71 7.63 -2.12 -0.85
C ALA A 71 8.78 -3.05 -1.28
N ILE A 72 8.97 -3.25 -2.60
CA ILE A 72 10.10 -4.03 -3.15
C ILE A 72 11.43 -3.40 -2.73
N MET A 73 11.58 -2.09 -2.90
CA MET A 73 12.82 -1.38 -2.54
C MET A 73 13.11 -1.47 -1.04
N ILE A 74 12.09 -1.33 -0.18
CA ILE A 74 12.26 -1.44 1.28
C ILE A 74 12.64 -2.88 1.67
N ALA A 75 12.02 -3.89 1.07
CA ALA A 75 12.36 -5.30 1.31
C ALA A 75 13.80 -5.64 0.89
N ASP A 76 14.24 -5.13 -0.27
CA ASP A 76 15.61 -5.28 -0.75
C ASP A 76 16.62 -4.67 0.23
N MET A 77 16.37 -3.43 0.69
CA MET A 77 17.22 -2.77 1.69
C MET A 77 17.21 -3.45 3.06
N ALA A 78 16.14 -4.16 3.41
CA ALA A 78 16.05 -4.94 4.65
C ALA A 78 16.61 -6.37 4.50
N GLY A 79 16.94 -6.81 3.27
CA GLY A 79 17.45 -8.16 3.01
C GLY A 79 16.43 -9.27 3.27
N VAL A 80 15.13 -9.00 3.08
CA VAL A 80 14.04 -9.96 3.33
C VAL A 80 13.27 -10.27 2.03
N PRO A 81 12.84 -11.53 1.79
CA PRO A 81 11.90 -11.82 0.72
C PRO A 81 10.59 -11.05 0.91
N LEU A 82 9.86 -10.76 -0.17
CA LEU A 82 8.59 -10.04 -0.13
C LEU A 82 7.49 -10.81 -0.86
N TYR A 83 6.29 -10.81 -0.30
CA TYR A 83 5.08 -11.28 -0.99
C TYR A 83 4.08 -10.13 -1.14
N VAL A 84 3.79 -9.75 -2.38
CA VAL A 84 2.76 -8.74 -2.69
C VAL A 84 1.42 -9.47 -2.87
N VAL A 85 0.46 -9.18 -2.01
CA VAL A 85 -0.86 -9.84 -2.07
C VAL A 85 -1.76 -9.17 -3.12
N HIS A 86 -2.75 -9.93 -3.62
CA HIS A 86 -3.85 -9.48 -4.50
C HIS A 86 -3.45 -8.49 -5.62
N VAL A 87 -2.36 -8.77 -6.33
CA VAL A 87 -1.95 -8.00 -7.52
C VAL A 87 -3.12 -7.99 -8.53
N SER A 88 -3.52 -6.79 -8.98
CA SER A 88 -4.82 -6.60 -9.66
C SER A 88 -4.78 -5.74 -10.91
N CYS A 89 -3.66 -5.09 -11.21
CA CYS A 89 -3.46 -4.24 -12.39
C CYS A 89 -2.77 -4.94 -13.58
#